data_AF-A0A7K9X227-F1
#
_entry.id   AF-A0A7K9X227-F1
#
_cell.length_a   1.000
_cell.length_b   1.000
_cell.length_c   1.000
_cell.angle_alpha   90.00
_cell.angle_beta   90.00
_cell.angle_gamma   90.00
#
_symmetry.space_group_name_H-M   'P 1'
#
loop_
_entity.id
_entity.type
_entity.pdbx_description
1 polymer ?
#
loop_
_entity_poly.entity_id
_entity_poly.type
_entity_poly.pdbx_seq_one_letter_code
_entity_poly.pdbx_strand_id
1 'polypeptide(L)'
;AIQEWVRARPPPAAPAPLLSALADLLLEKMGGSSGVLYGLFLTAAARPLHDRSDLPTWADAIDAGVEAMQRYGGAAPGDRTMLDSLCAAAQALHALRSPGADLLPVLAVAVQ
;
A
#
# COMPACT_ATOMS: atom_id res chain seq x y z
N ALA A 1 -14.33 7.18 8.41
CA ALA A 1 -13.00 7.33 9.03
C ALA A 1 -12.02 8.12 8.16
N ILE A 2 -11.43 7.56 7.08
CA ILE A 2 -10.41 8.28 6.28
C ILE A 2 -10.92 9.61 5.71
N GLN A 3 -12.10 9.62 5.07
CA GLN A 3 -12.65 10.85 4.48
C GLN A 3 -12.89 11.95 5.54
N GLU A 4 -13.34 11.58 6.72
CA GLU A 4 -13.54 12.49 7.85
C GLU A 4 -12.20 13.02 8.36
N TRP A 5 -11.21 12.13 8.49
CA TRP A 5 -9.84 12.48 8.88
C TRP A 5 -9.18 13.49 7.92
N VAL A 6 -9.34 13.30 6.60
CA VAL A 6 -8.85 14.24 5.58
C VAL A 6 -9.57 15.58 5.64
N ARG A 7 -10.87 15.60 5.97
CA ARG A 7 -11.64 16.85 6.10
C ARG A 7 -11.31 17.61 7.39
N ALA A 8 -10.98 16.91 8.46
CA ALA A 8 -10.68 17.51 9.76
C ALA A 8 -9.29 18.16 9.83
N ARG A 9 -8.33 17.70 9.02
CA ARG A 9 -6.97 18.25 9.00
C ARG A 9 -6.29 18.05 7.63
N PRO A 10 -5.35 18.93 7.25
CA PRO A 10 -4.52 18.70 6.07
C PRO A 10 -3.72 17.39 6.23
N PRO A 11 -3.71 16.49 5.23
CA PRO A 11 -2.86 15.31 5.27
C PRO A 11 -1.37 15.69 5.20
N PRO A 12 -0.46 14.85 5.74
CA PRO A 12 0.97 15.04 5.53
C PRO A 12 1.33 15.13 4.04
N ALA A 13 2.21 16.05 3.68
CA ALA A 13 2.63 16.27 2.29
C ALA A 13 3.54 15.15 1.76
N ALA A 14 4.30 14.50 2.64
CA ALA A 14 5.20 13.42 2.26
C ALA A 14 4.50 12.04 2.34
N PRO A 15 4.78 11.11 1.41
CA PRO A 15 4.08 9.82 1.36
C PRO A 15 4.28 8.95 2.60
N ALA A 16 5.50 8.80 3.11
CA ALA A 16 5.76 7.97 4.29
C ALA A 16 4.90 8.37 5.51
N PRO A 17 4.92 9.62 6.01
CA PRO A 17 4.10 10.01 7.15
C PRO A 17 2.60 9.96 6.84
N LEU A 18 2.19 10.15 5.58
CA LEU A 18 0.80 9.96 5.17
C LEU A 18 0.38 8.49 5.34
N LEU A 19 1.15 7.54 4.81
CA LEU A 19 0.85 6.11 4.92
C LEU A 19 0.86 5.65 6.38
N SER A 20 1.83 6.10 7.20
CA SER A 20 1.85 5.80 8.64
C SER A 20 0.61 6.34 9.36
N ALA A 21 0.20 7.58 9.09
CA ALA A 21 -0.99 8.14 9.73
C ALA A 21 -2.29 7.43 9.32
N LEU A 22 -2.36 6.95 8.07
CA LEU A 22 -3.48 6.13 7.60
C LEU A 22 -3.46 4.74 8.25
N ALA A 23 -2.27 4.15 8.44
CA ALA A 23 -2.13 2.88 9.15
C ALA A 23 -2.68 2.97 10.58
N ASP A 24 -2.27 3.99 11.34
CA ASP A 24 -2.74 4.23 12.70
C ASP A 24 -4.26 4.41 12.75
N LEU A 25 -4.80 5.20 11.81
CA LEU A 25 -6.24 5.42 11.72
C LEU A 25 -7.02 4.13 11.44
N LEU A 26 -6.50 3.27 10.57
CA LEU A 26 -7.15 1.99 10.26
C LEU A 26 -7.06 1.02 11.44
N LEU A 27 -5.92 0.95 12.13
CA LEU A 27 -5.76 0.13 13.34
C LEU A 27 -6.70 0.58 14.46
N GLU A 28 -6.97 1.89 14.58
CA GLU A 28 -7.86 2.43 15.61
C GLU A 28 -9.34 2.29 15.24
N LYS A 29 -9.71 2.57 13.98
CA LYS A 29 -11.12 2.73 13.57
C LYS A 29 -11.69 1.53 12.83
N MET A 30 -10.87 0.67 12.25
CA MET A 30 -11.32 -0.51 11.52
C MET A 30 -11.19 -1.75 12.41
N GLY A 31 -12.33 -2.28 12.85
CA GLY A 31 -12.36 -3.54 13.60
C GLY A 31 -12.10 -4.77 12.72
N GLY A 32 -11.80 -5.90 13.37
CA GLY A 32 -11.61 -7.19 12.69
C GLY A 32 -10.22 -7.37 12.06
N SER A 33 -10.02 -8.52 11.39
CA SER A 33 -8.73 -8.88 10.78
C SER A 33 -8.32 -7.93 9.66
N SER A 34 -9.28 -7.42 8.88
CA SER A 34 -9.00 -6.47 7.79
C SER A 34 -8.34 -5.19 8.27
N GLY A 35 -8.74 -4.63 9.42
CA GLY A 35 -8.12 -3.44 9.99
C GLY A 35 -6.64 -3.63 10.30
N VAL A 36 -6.30 -4.77 10.88
CA VAL A 36 -4.91 -5.17 11.15
C VAL A 36 -4.13 -5.35 9.86
N LEU A 37 -4.70 -6.04 8.86
CA LEU A 37 -4.04 -6.29 7.58
C LEU A 37 -3.76 -5.01 6.80
N TYR A 38 -4.73 -4.08 6.70
CA TYR A 38 -4.51 -2.79 6.04
C TYR A 38 -3.53 -1.90 6.82
N GLY A 39 -3.62 -1.88 8.15
CA GLY A 39 -2.67 -1.15 8.99
C GLY A 39 -1.24 -1.65 8.80
N LEU A 40 -1.07 -2.97 8.77
CA LEU A 40 0.21 -3.61 8.52
C LEU A 40 0.77 -3.30 7.13
N PHE A 41 -0.06 -3.41 6.09
CA PHE A 41 0.31 -3.08 4.72
C PHE A 41 0.85 -1.65 4.63
N LEU A 42 0.09 -0.67 5.13
CA LEU A 42 0.45 0.75 5.07
C LEU A 42 1.69 1.07 5.90
N THR A 43 1.84 0.43 7.06
CA THR A 43 3.04 0.57 7.91
C THR A 43 4.30 0.09 7.20
N ALA A 44 4.23 -1.05 6.50
CA ALA A 44 5.36 -1.57 5.76
C ALA A 44 5.65 -0.74 4.50
N ALA A 45 4.61 -0.35 3.76
CA ALA A 45 4.73 0.49 2.57
C ALA A 45 5.29 1.89 2.85
N ALA A 46 5.10 2.42 4.06
CA ALA A 46 5.69 3.70 4.46
C ALA A 46 7.23 3.68 4.51
N ARG A 47 7.85 2.51 4.72
CA ARG A 47 9.30 2.42 4.99
C ARG A 47 10.17 2.80 3.79
N PRO A 48 9.96 2.26 2.57
CA PRO A 48 10.77 2.66 1.42
C PRO A 48 10.59 4.14 1.07
N LEU A 49 9.43 4.70 1.40
CA LEU A 49 9.04 6.07 1.05
C LEU A 49 9.60 7.15 1.98
N HIS A 50 10.44 6.80 2.96
CA HIS A 50 10.98 7.76 3.93
C HIS A 50 11.97 8.73 3.29
N ASP A 51 12.81 8.21 2.39
CA ASP A 51 13.91 8.97 1.79
C ASP A 51 13.60 9.42 0.35
N ARG A 52 12.82 8.64 -0.39
CA ARG A 52 12.49 8.86 -1.80
C ARG A 52 11.03 8.55 -2.08
N SER A 53 10.47 9.18 -3.11
CA SER A 53 9.08 8.95 -3.52
C SER A 53 8.90 8.92 -5.03
N ASP A 54 9.90 8.42 -5.74
CA ASP A 54 9.83 8.20 -7.18
C ASP A 54 9.14 6.87 -7.51
N LEU A 55 8.85 6.66 -8.81
CA LEU A 55 8.06 5.52 -9.29
C LEU A 55 8.64 4.15 -8.88
N PRO A 56 9.96 3.89 -8.97
CA PRO A 56 10.52 2.63 -8.48
C PRO A 56 10.29 2.43 -6.98
N THR A 57 10.47 3.47 -6.17
CA THR A 57 10.27 3.40 -4.71
C THR A 57 8.81 3.10 -4.36
N TRP A 58 7.85 3.58 -5.16
CA TRP A 58 6.44 3.22 -4.98
C TRP A 58 6.17 1.75 -5.29
N ALA A 59 6.82 1.15 -6.29
CA ALA A 59 6.71 -0.29 -6.52
C ALA A 59 7.29 -1.09 -5.33
N ASP A 60 8.43 -0.65 -4.79
CA ASP A 60 9.05 -1.26 -3.61
C ASP A 60 8.17 -1.13 -2.36
N ALA A 61 7.48 0.00 -2.20
CA ALA A 61 6.52 0.24 -1.12
C ALA A 61 5.34 -0.75 -1.17
N ILE A 62 4.78 -0.99 -2.35
CA ILE A 62 3.68 -1.93 -2.52
C ILE A 62 4.15 -3.37 -2.23
N ASP A 63 5.32 -3.76 -2.74
CA ASP A 63 5.91 -5.08 -2.44
C ASP A 63 6.11 -5.27 -0.93
N ALA A 64 6.64 -4.25 -0.22
CA ALA A 64 6.82 -4.30 1.22
C ALA A 64 5.49 -4.48 1.97
N GLY A 65 4.43 -3.81 1.54
CA GLY A 65 3.08 -3.98 2.08
C GLY A 65 2.53 -5.40 1.89
N VAL A 66 2.65 -5.93 0.66
CA VAL A 66 2.18 -7.28 0.30
C VAL A 66 2.97 -8.36 1.03
N GLU A 67 4.29 -8.23 1.14
CA GLU A 67 5.15 -9.15 1.90
C GLU A 67 4.76 -9.16 3.38
N ALA A 68 4.52 -8.00 3.97
CA ALA A 68 4.10 -7.92 5.36
C ALA A 68 2.75 -8.62 5.57
N MET A 69 1.75 -8.36 4.72
CA MET A 69 0.45 -9.04 4.80
C MET A 69 0.57 -10.56 4.68
N GLN A 70 1.40 -11.08 3.78
CA GLN A 70 1.65 -12.53 3.68
C GLN A 70 2.28 -13.08 4.96
N ARG A 71 3.35 -12.42 5.42
CA ARG A 71 4.15 -12.88 6.57
C ARG A 71 3.35 -12.95 7.86
N TYR A 72 2.54 -11.94 8.15
CA TYR A 72 1.83 -11.85 9.43
C TYR A 72 0.34 -12.23 9.33
N GLY A 73 -0.26 -12.15 8.14
CA GLY A 73 -1.64 -12.57 7.89
C GLY A 73 -1.77 -14.07 7.64
N GLY A 74 -0.69 -14.74 7.24
CA GLY A 74 -0.65 -16.19 7.02
C GLY A 74 -1.34 -16.68 5.74
N ALA A 75 -1.85 -15.76 4.91
CA ALA A 75 -2.41 -16.06 3.60
C ALA A 75 -1.31 -16.08 2.54
N ALA A 76 -1.44 -16.98 1.57
CA ALA A 76 -0.62 -17.08 0.38
C ALA A 76 -1.44 -16.76 -0.89
N PRO A 77 -0.79 -16.44 -2.02
CA PRO A 77 -1.47 -16.34 -3.30
C PRO A 77 -2.22 -17.64 -3.63
N GLY A 78 -3.51 -17.52 -3.96
CA GLY A 78 -4.42 -18.64 -4.23
C GLY A 78 -5.41 -18.94 -3.08
N ASP A 79 -5.21 -18.37 -1.89
CA ASP A 79 -6.07 -18.62 -0.71
C ASP A 79 -7.45 -17.93 -0.80
N ARG A 80 -7.75 -17.25 -1.91
CA ARG A 80 -9.02 -16.56 -2.18
C ARG A 80 -9.27 -15.43 -1.19
N THR A 81 -8.25 -14.60 -0.98
CA THR A 81 -8.31 -13.43 -0.09
C THR A 81 -8.04 -12.14 -0.88
N MET A 82 -8.19 -10.98 -0.22
CA MET A 82 -7.78 -9.69 -0.81
C MET A 82 -6.31 -9.64 -1.24
N LEU A 83 -5.48 -10.54 -0.71
CA LEU A 83 -4.08 -10.66 -1.08
C LEU A 83 -3.91 -11.03 -2.56
N ASP A 84 -4.82 -11.82 -3.15
CA ASP A 84 -4.72 -12.24 -4.54
C ASP A 84 -4.73 -11.03 -5.48
N SER A 85 -5.67 -10.12 -5.24
CA SER A 85 -5.77 -8.86 -5.99
C SER A 85 -4.57 -7.96 -5.75
N LEU A 86 -4.09 -7.86 -4.50
CA LEU A 86 -2.91 -7.05 -4.18
C LEU A 86 -1.63 -7.60 -4.82
N CYS A 87 -1.46 -8.92 -4.87
CA CYS A 87 -0.34 -9.55 -5.54
C CYS A 87 -0.37 -9.30 -7.05
N ALA A 88 -1.54 -9.39 -7.69
CA ALA A 88 -1.70 -9.08 -9.11
C ALA A 88 -1.37 -7.60 -9.40
N ALA A 89 -1.86 -6.67 -8.56
CA ALA A 89 -1.55 -5.26 -8.67
C ALA A 89 -0.04 -4.99 -8.48
N ALA A 90 0.59 -5.60 -7.47
CA ALA A 90 2.03 -5.46 -7.21
C ALA A 90 2.86 -5.92 -8.42
N GLN A 91 2.51 -7.05 -9.03
CA GLN A 91 3.15 -7.54 -10.25
C GLN A 91 3.05 -6.55 -11.41
N ALA A 92 1.89 -5.94 -11.64
CA ALA A 92 1.72 -4.92 -12.67
C ALA A 92 2.60 -3.67 -12.38
N LEU A 93 2.66 -3.25 -11.11
CA LEU A 93 3.42 -2.07 -10.69
C LEU A 93 4.94 -2.25 -10.80
N HIS A 94 5.45 -3.48 -10.93
CA HIS A 94 6.89 -3.70 -11.18
C HIS A 94 7.37 -3.01 -12.46
N ALA A 95 6.49 -2.76 -13.42
CA ALA A 95 6.82 -1.98 -14.62
C ALA A 95 7.31 -0.55 -14.30
N LEU A 96 6.91 0.03 -13.16
CA LEU A 96 7.36 1.37 -12.70
C LEU A 96 8.86 1.43 -12.38
N ARG A 97 9.53 0.29 -12.23
CA ARG A 97 10.99 0.21 -12.04
C ARG A 97 11.76 0.44 -13.34
N SER A 98 11.09 0.36 -14.49
CA SER A 98 11.74 0.58 -15.79
C SER A 98 12.02 2.07 -16.02
N PRO A 99 13.19 2.45 -16.57
CA PRO A 99 13.45 3.82 -16.97
C PRO A 99 12.40 4.31 -17.99
N GLY A 100 11.82 5.48 -17.74
CA GLY A 100 10.82 6.08 -18.63
C GLY A 100 9.43 5.44 -18.54
N ALA A 101 9.14 4.65 -17.51
CA ALA A 101 7.80 4.10 -17.27
C ALA A 101 6.75 5.22 -17.18
N ASP A 102 5.65 5.05 -17.90
CA ASP A 102 4.49 5.92 -17.78
C ASP A 102 3.57 5.40 -16.67
N LEU A 103 3.32 6.26 -15.69
CA LEU A 103 2.53 5.95 -14.51
C LEU A 103 1.10 5.54 -14.86
N LEU A 104 0.42 6.29 -15.75
CA LEU A 104 -1.01 6.11 -15.98
C LEU A 104 -1.34 4.76 -16.65
N PRO A 105 -0.65 4.33 -17.73
CA PRO A 105 -0.86 3.01 -18.31
C PRO A 105 -0.56 1.87 -17.33
N VAL A 106 0.49 1.99 -16.52
CA VAL A 106 0.84 0.95 -15.54
C VAL A 106 -0.23 0.84 -14.45
N LEU A 107 -0.72 1.98 -13.93
CA LEU A 107 -1.84 1.98 -13.00
C LEU A 107 -3.12 1.40 -13.60
N ALA A 108 -3.40 1.69 -14.88
CA ALA A 108 -4.57 1.16 -15.56
C ALA A 108 -4.56 -0.37 -15.63
N VAL A 109 -3.40 -0.99 -15.81
CA VAL A 109 -3.21 -2.44 -15.75
C VAL A 109 -3.34 -2.96 -14.32
N ALA A 110 -2.79 -2.25 -13.34
CA ALA A 110 -2.80 -2.67 -11.93
C ALA A 110 -4.19 -2.71 -11.28
N VAL A 111 -5.20 -2.03 -11.86
CA VAL A 111 -6.57 -1.97 -11.34
C VAL A 111 -7.59 -2.83 -12.10
N GLN A 112 -7.16 -3.57 -13.11
CA GLN A 112 -8.01 -4.57 -13.80
C GLN A 112 -8.21 -5.80 -12.93
#